data_AF-A0A4Y2AJB7-F1
#
_entry.id   AF-A0A4Y2AJB7-F1
#
_cell.length_a   1.000
_cell.length_b   1.000
_cell.length_c   1.000
_cell.angle_alpha   90.00
_cell.angle_beta   90.00
_cell.angle_gamma   90.00
#
_symmetry.space_group_name_H-M   'P 1'
#
loop_
_entity.id
_entity.type
_entity.pdbx_description
1 polymer ?
#
loop_
_entity_poly.entity_id
_entity_poly.type
_entity_poly.pdbx_seq_one_letter_code
_entity_poly.pdbx_strand_id
1 'polypeptide(L)'
;MKQFVKALPKEDKCFKYLCDQFPGLSEAKLKECVFVRPDTRKMMKDENFETKMETNERKAWESFKLVIASFVGNKKDPNYKSIVEEMIKKILGCSYELKSSFSRFVPELFS
;
A
#
# COMPACT_ATOMS: atom_id res chain seq x y z
N MET A 1 4.22 1.31 3.49
CA MET A 1 4.46 0.70 2.16
C MET A 1 4.53 -0.82 2.23
N LYS A 2 5.45 -1.34 3.07
CA LYS A 2 5.67 -2.77 3.31
C LYS A 2 4.39 -3.62 3.42
N GLN A 3 3.41 -3.15 4.19
CA GLN A 3 2.21 -3.94 4.47
C GLN A 3 1.25 -4.04 3.28
N PHE A 4 1.14 -3.00 2.46
CA PHE A 4 0.24 -3.01 1.30
C PHE A 4 0.75 -3.98 0.23
N VAL A 5 2.05 -3.95 -0.08
CA VAL A 5 2.63 -4.88 -1.08
C VAL A 5 2.67 -6.33 -0.57
N LYS A 6 2.85 -6.56 0.74
CA LYS A 6 2.68 -7.89 1.34
C LYS A 6 1.27 -8.45 1.19
N ALA A 7 0.29 -7.57 1.13
CA ALA A 7 -1.13 -7.89 1.06
C ALA A 7 -1.64 -8.05 -0.38
N LEU A 8 -0.84 -7.68 -1.39
CA LEU A 8 -1.19 -7.85 -2.79
C LEU A 8 -1.19 -9.34 -3.16
N PRO A 9 -2.14 -9.79 -4.01
CA PRO A 9 -2.13 -11.14 -4.53
C PRO A 9 -0.83 -11.39 -5.33
N LYS A 10 -0.14 -12.49 -5.04
CA LYS A 10 1.18 -12.81 -5.64
C LYS A 10 1.13 -13.06 -7.15
N GLU A 11 -0.03 -13.42 -7.66
CA GLU A 11 -0.25 -13.74 -9.08
C GLU A 11 -0.75 -12.55 -9.89
N ASP A 12 -0.98 -11.41 -9.24
CA ASP A 12 -1.57 -10.24 -9.86
C ASP A 12 -0.58 -9.48 -10.76
N LYS A 13 -1.12 -8.83 -11.79
CA LYS A 13 -0.40 -7.96 -12.73
C LYS A 13 0.39 -6.89 -12.00
N CYS A 14 -0.12 -6.44 -10.85
CA CYS A 14 0.52 -5.46 -10.00
C CYS A 14 1.84 -5.99 -9.39
N PHE A 15 1.86 -7.23 -8.90
CA PHE A 15 3.07 -7.86 -8.36
C PHE A 15 4.12 -8.13 -9.44
N LYS A 16 3.70 -8.59 -10.63
CA LYS A 16 4.61 -8.77 -11.77
C LYS A 16 5.28 -7.47 -12.21
N TYR A 17 4.51 -6.38 -12.27
CA TYR A 17 5.04 -5.05 -12.59
C TYR A 17 6.09 -4.58 -11.57
N LEU A 18 5.92 -4.92 -10.28
CA LEU A 18 6.92 -4.62 -9.25
C LEU A 18 8.23 -5.41 -9.47
N CYS A 19 8.15 -6.67 -9.89
CA CYS A 19 9.34 -7.44 -10.26
C CYS A 19 10.10 -6.76 -11.41
N ASP A 20 9.39 -6.27 -12.42
CA ASP A 20 10.00 -5.59 -13.58
C ASP A 20 10.61 -4.23 -13.23
N GLN A 21 9.99 -3.47 -12.32
CA GLN A 21 10.50 -2.17 -11.87
C GLN A 21 11.72 -2.27 -10.96
N PHE A 22 11.89 -3.42 -10.30
CA PHE A 22 12.99 -3.67 -9.37
C PHE A 22 13.71 -4.99 -9.71
N PRO A 23 14.37 -5.09 -10.89
CA PRO A 23 14.99 -6.34 -11.34
C PRO A 23 16.16 -6.79 -10.46
N GLY A 24 16.71 -5.90 -9.63
CA GLY A 24 17.74 -6.21 -8.64
C GLY A 24 17.21 -6.78 -7.31
N LEU A 25 15.88 -6.83 -7.12
CA LEU A 25 15.26 -7.45 -5.94
C LEU A 25 14.73 -8.84 -6.29
N SER A 26 15.07 -9.84 -5.47
CA SER A 26 14.45 -11.16 -5.61
C SER A 26 12.99 -11.12 -5.17
N GLU A 27 12.19 -12.07 -5.63
CA GLU A 27 10.77 -12.22 -5.24
C GLU A 27 10.61 -12.29 -3.71
N ALA A 28 11.55 -12.95 -3.01
CA ALA A 28 11.59 -13.00 -1.55
C ALA A 28 11.81 -11.62 -0.92
N LYS A 29 12.71 -10.80 -1.47
CA LYS A 29 12.96 -9.42 -1.00
C LYS A 29 11.80 -8.48 -1.32
N LEU A 30 11.10 -8.70 -2.44
CA LEU A 30 9.86 -8.00 -2.79
C LEU A 30 8.72 -8.39 -1.85
N LYS A 31 8.56 -9.68 -1.51
CA LYS A 31 7.60 -10.17 -0.51
C LYS A 31 7.91 -9.65 0.90
N GLU A 32 9.17 -9.55 1.26
CA GLU A 32 9.58 -8.90 2.51
C GLU A 32 9.51 -7.38 2.44
N CYS A 33 9.29 -6.82 1.25
CA CYS A 33 9.16 -5.40 0.98
C CYS A 33 10.32 -4.61 1.59
N VAL A 34 11.54 -5.07 1.31
CA VAL A 34 12.78 -4.37 1.69
C VAL A 34 12.97 -3.20 0.73
N PHE A 35 12.06 -2.23 0.81
CA PHE A 35 12.15 -0.99 0.05
C PHE A 35 12.94 0.03 0.87
N VAL A 36 13.95 0.64 0.26
CA VAL A 36 14.57 1.82 0.85
C VAL A 36 13.67 3.04 0.62
N ARG A 37 13.91 4.12 1.38
CA ARG A 37 13.11 5.36 1.30
C ARG A 37 13.00 5.92 -0.13
N PRO A 38 14.04 5.89 -0.99
CA PRO A 38 13.93 6.23 -2.41
C PRO A 38 12.94 5.36 -3.18
N ASP A 39 12.98 4.04 -3.02
CA ASP A 39 12.10 3.10 -3.74
C ASP A 39 10.64 3.31 -3.37
N THR A 40 10.36 3.52 -2.07
CA THR A 40 9.01 3.83 -1.60
C THR A 40 8.51 5.13 -2.24
N ARG A 41 9.36 6.16 -2.35
CA ARG A 41 8.98 7.43 -2.99
C ARG A 41 8.76 7.29 -4.50
N LYS A 42 9.56 6.47 -5.18
CA LYS A 42 9.38 6.17 -6.61
C LYS A 42 8.03 5.49 -6.83
N MET A 43 7.73 4.47 -6.03
CA MET A 43 6.49 3.69 -6.18
C MET A 43 5.22 4.48 -5.81
N MET A 44 5.28 5.37 -4.82
CA MET A 44 4.16 6.27 -4.48
C MET A 44 3.78 7.26 -5.58
N LYS A 45 4.70 7.51 -6.51
CA LYS A 45 4.53 8.44 -7.63
C LYS A 45 4.35 7.71 -8.98
N ASP A 46 4.44 6.39 -8.99
CA ASP A 46 4.38 5.61 -10.22
C ASP A 46 2.91 5.40 -10.62
N GLU A 47 2.39 6.28 -11.46
CA GLU A 47 1.01 6.17 -11.95
C GLU A 47 0.79 4.87 -12.75
N ASN A 48 1.82 4.34 -13.42
CA ASN A 48 1.71 3.09 -14.17
C ASN A 48 1.44 1.92 -13.23
N PHE A 49 1.99 1.93 -12.01
CA PHE A 49 1.69 0.93 -11.00
C PHE A 49 0.19 0.88 -10.67
N GLU A 50 -0.45 2.05 -10.58
CA GLU A 50 -1.88 2.18 -10.28
C GLU A 50 -2.74 1.62 -11.40
N THR A 51 -2.31 1.77 -12.66
CA THR A 51 -3.00 1.18 -13.82
C THR A 51 -3.03 -0.35 -13.81
N LYS A 52 -2.08 -0.99 -13.09
CA LYS A 52 -2.01 -2.46 -12.98
C LYS A 52 -2.91 -3.03 -11.89
N MET A 53 -3.45 -2.19 -11.00
CA MET A 53 -4.37 -2.60 -9.94
C MET A 53 -5.81 -2.71 -10.43
N GLU A 54 -6.54 -3.65 -9.85
CA GLU A 54 -7.99 -3.71 -9.95
C GLU A 54 -8.65 -2.46 -9.35
N THR A 55 -9.88 -2.18 -9.75
CA THR A 55 -10.56 -0.91 -9.40
C THR A 55 -10.67 -0.68 -7.90
N ASN A 56 -10.98 -1.72 -7.11
CA ASN A 56 -11.11 -1.59 -5.66
C ASN A 56 -9.74 -1.46 -4.98
N GLU A 57 -8.74 -2.20 -5.46
CA GLU A 57 -7.38 -2.16 -4.94
C GLU A 57 -6.74 -0.79 -5.20
N ARG A 58 -7.00 -0.18 -6.37
CA ARG A 58 -6.60 1.19 -6.69
C ARG A 58 -7.20 2.20 -5.73
N LYS A 59 -8.50 2.10 -5.43
CA LYS A 59 -9.16 2.98 -4.43
C LYS A 59 -8.54 2.84 -3.04
N ALA A 60 -8.21 1.61 -2.63
CA ALA A 60 -7.49 1.37 -1.38
C ALA A 60 -6.07 1.94 -1.41
N TRP A 61 -5.36 1.80 -2.53
CA TRP A 61 -4.03 2.38 -2.75
C TRP A 61 -4.03 3.91 -2.68
N GLU A 62 -4.98 4.57 -3.34
CA GLU A 62 -5.15 6.02 -3.26
C GLU A 62 -5.39 6.50 -1.83
N SER A 63 -6.25 5.80 -1.08
CA SER A 63 -6.46 6.11 0.33
C SER A 63 -5.23 5.82 1.20
N PHE A 64 -4.46 4.80 0.87
CA PHE A 64 -3.19 4.53 1.53
C PHE A 64 -2.15 5.64 1.27
N LYS A 65 -2.08 6.15 0.03
CA LYS A 65 -1.26 7.34 -0.30
C LYS A 65 -1.69 8.55 0.53
N LEU A 66 -2.99 8.78 0.70
CA LEU A 66 -3.51 9.87 1.53
C LEU A 66 -3.14 9.73 3.00
N VAL A 67 -3.22 8.52 3.57
CA VAL A 67 -2.76 8.25 4.95
C VAL A 67 -1.27 8.55 5.10
N ILE A 68 -0.44 8.23 4.10
CA ILE A 68 0.99 8.53 4.16
C ILE A 68 1.27 10.02 3.96
N ALA A 69 0.51 10.69 3.11
CA ALA A 69 0.63 12.14 2.87
C ALA A 69 0.16 12.97 4.07
N SER A 70 -0.80 12.46 4.86
CA SER A 70 -1.28 13.10 6.09
C SER A 70 -0.28 13.01 7.25
N PHE A 71 0.84 12.30 7.06
CA PHE A 71 2.04 12.41 7.88
C PHE A 71 3.04 13.39 7.23
N VAL A 72 3.23 14.55 7.87
CA VAL A 72 4.28 15.50 7.48
C VAL A 72 5.29 15.60 8.63
N GLY A 73 6.45 14.96 8.47
CA GLY A 73 7.45 14.85 9.54
C GLY A 73 6.91 14.03 10.72
N ASN A 74 6.89 14.63 11.91
CA ASN A 74 6.36 14.02 13.14
C ASN A 74 4.93 14.46 13.47
N LYS A 75 4.28 15.25 12.60
CA LYS A 75 2.94 15.77 12.84
C LYS A 75 1.92 15.01 11.98
N LYS A 76 0.86 14.53 12.63
CA LYS A 76 -0.34 13.95 12.00
C LYS A 76 -1.28 15.10 11.60
N ASP A 77 -1.94 14.98 10.45
CA ASP A 77 -3.03 15.87 10.06
C ASP A 77 -4.15 15.86 11.13
N PRO A 78 -4.82 16.98 11.42
CA PRO A 78 -5.96 17.01 12.35
C PRO A 78 -7.05 15.98 12.03
N ASN A 79 -7.24 15.67 10.74
CA ASN A 79 -8.22 14.71 10.25
C ASN A 79 -7.65 13.29 10.09
N TYR A 80 -6.43 13.02 10.57
CA TYR A 80 -5.74 11.74 10.40
C TYR A 80 -6.63 10.54 10.74
N LYS A 81 -7.36 10.60 11.86
CA LYS A 81 -8.28 9.54 12.28
C LYS A 81 -9.34 9.25 11.22
N SER A 82 -9.99 10.29 10.68
CA SER A 82 -11.01 10.15 9.64
C SER A 82 -10.42 9.59 8.34
N ILE A 83 -9.21 10.04 7.96
CA ILE A 83 -8.52 9.53 6.76
C ILE A 83 -8.22 8.03 6.90
N VAL A 84 -7.80 7.58 8.07
CA VAL A 84 -7.56 6.14 8.36
C VAL A 84 -8.87 5.35 8.34
N GLU A 85 -9.94 5.86 8.93
CA GLU A 85 -11.26 5.20 8.91
C GLU A 85 -11.79 5.02 7.47
N GLU A 86 -11.66 6.04 6.63
CA GLU A 86 -12.03 5.97 5.21
C GLU A 86 -11.16 4.97 4.43
N MET A 87 -9.85 4.90 4.72
CA MET A 87 -8.98 3.88 4.14
C MET A 87 -9.45 2.48 4.51
N ILE A 88 -9.79 2.23 5.78
CA ILE A 88 -10.27 0.92 6.25
C ILE A 88 -11.56 0.55 5.53
N LYS A 89 -12.52 1.47 5.38
CA LYS A 89 -13.77 1.20 4.63
C LYS A 89 -13.49 0.76 3.19
N LYS A 90 -12.56 1.41 2.50
CA LYS A 90 -12.18 1.04 1.13
C LYS A 90 -11.49 -0.32 1.07
N ILE A 91 -10.64 -0.64 2.05
CA ILE A 91 -9.99 -1.96 2.16
C ILE A 91 -11.02 -3.06 2.46
N LEU A 92 -12.06 -2.78 3.25
CA LEU A 92 -13.13 -3.75 3.53
C LEU A 92 -13.92 -4.14 2.27
N GLY A 93 -13.92 -3.29 1.24
CA GLY A 93 -14.47 -3.56 -0.09
C GLY A 93 -13.46 -4.11 -1.12
N CYS A 94 -12.23 -4.43 -0.71
CA CYS A 94 -11.22 -5.06 -1.55
C CYS A 94 -11.26 -6.59 -1.47
N SER A 95 -10.33 -7.24 -2.18
CA SER A 95 -10.08 -8.68 -2.13
C SER A 95 -9.84 -9.17 -0.69
N TYR A 96 -10.11 -10.46 -0.46
CA TYR A 96 -9.99 -11.07 0.87
C TYR A 96 -8.55 -11.03 1.38
N GLU A 97 -7.58 -11.15 0.48
CA GLU A 97 -6.14 -11.12 0.74
C GLU A 97 -5.70 -9.75 1.30
N LEU A 98 -6.17 -8.66 0.68
CA LEU A 98 -5.93 -7.30 1.14
C LEU A 98 -6.59 -7.04 2.50
N LYS A 99 -7.85 -7.46 2.64
CA LYS A 99 -8.63 -7.29 3.88
C LYS A 99 -8.01 -8.04 5.07
N SER A 100 -7.67 -9.32 4.89
CA SER A 100 -7.05 -10.17 5.92
C SER A 100 -5.72 -9.60 6.39
N SER A 101 -4.88 -9.17 5.45
CA SER A 101 -3.56 -8.61 5.77
C SER A 101 -3.68 -7.29 6.52
N PHE A 102 -4.54 -6.37 6.11
CA PHE A 102 -4.70 -5.06 6.78
C PHE A 102 -5.39 -5.14 8.13
N SER A 103 -6.36 -6.04 8.31
CA SER A 103 -7.06 -6.24 9.60
C SER A 103 -6.10 -6.45 10.77
N ARG A 104 -4.97 -7.13 10.51
CA ARG A 104 -3.90 -7.34 11.51
C ARG A 104 -3.16 -6.06 11.92
N PHE A 105 -3.12 -5.05 11.06
CA PHE A 105 -2.35 -3.81 11.26
C PHE A 105 -3.22 -2.60 11.61
N VAL A 106 -4.54 -2.71 11.52
CA VAL A 106 -5.48 -1.66 11.95
C VAL A 106 -5.15 -1.13 13.36
N PRO A 107 -4.83 -1.97 14.37
CA PRO A 107 -4.50 -1.47 15.71
C PRO A 107 -3.23 -0.60 15.77
N GLU A 108 -2.23 -0.88 14.94
CA GLU A 108 -0.96 -0.13 14.88
C GLU A 108 -1.13 1.26 14.26
N LEU A 109 -2.14 1.43 13.39
CA LEU A 109 -2.41 2.71 12.72
C LEU A 109 -3.13 3.73 13.61
N PHE A 110 -3.82 3.24 14.64
CA PHE A 110 -4.54 4.05 15.64
C PHE A 110 -3.75 4.27 16.94
N SER A 111 -2.57 3.68 17.06
CA SER A 111 -1.61 3.94 18.15
C SER A 111 -0.79 5.22 17.91
#